data_AF-A0A524MK38-F1
#
_entry.id   AF-A0A524MK38-F1
#
_cell.length_a   1.000
_cell.length_b   1.000
_cell.length_c   1.000
_cell.angle_alpha   90.00
_cell.angle_beta   90.00
_cell.angle_gamma   90.00
#
_symmetry.space_group_name_H-M   'P 1'
#
loop_
_entity.id
_entity.type
_entity.pdbx_description
1 polymer ?
#
loop_
_entity_poly.entity_id
_entity_poly.type
_entity_poly.pdbx_seq_one_letter_code
_entity_poly.pdbx_strand_id
1 'polypeptide(L)' 'MSGMKEIIIKGRVSRILDKYVITTVEGIEYELSAIMPWEAVSPDFGAGVYAIHLGKQMVASGVTDGHTIWKAFLTEV' A
#
# COMPACT_ATOMS: atom_id res chain seq x y z
N MET A 1 10.06 20.32 1.85
CA MET A 1 10.27 18.86 2.06
C MET A 1 9.06 18.34 2.80
N SER A 2 8.07 17.77 2.09
CA SER A 2 6.97 17.11 2.78
C SER A 2 7.51 15.79 3.31
N GLY A 3 7.69 15.69 4.62
CA GLY A 3 8.11 14.46 5.28
C GLY A 3 7.06 13.37 5.13
N MET A 4 7.49 12.11 5.28
CA MET A 4 6.57 10.99 5.37
C MET A 4 5.56 11.21 6.49
N LYS A 5 4.32 10.78 6.29
CA LYS A 5 3.23 10.92 7.26
C LYS A 5 2.57 9.58 7.50
N GLU A 6 2.10 9.34 8.72
CA GLU A 6 1.22 8.21 8.99
C GLU A 6 -0.08 8.36 8.18
N ILE A 7 -0.58 7.24 7.69
CA ILE A 7 -1.81 7.17 6.92
C ILE A 7 -2.59 5.92 7.30
N ILE A 8 -3.91 6.05 7.34
CA ILE A 8 -4.86 4.95 7.46
C ILE A 8 -5.98 5.24 6.47
N ILE A 9 -6.17 4.36 5.49
CA ILE A 9 -7.20 4.52 4.46
C ILE A 9 -7.95 3.23 4.22
N LYS A 10 -9.19 3.36 3.75
CA LYS A 10 -10.01 2.24 3.31
C LYS A 10 -10.11 2.25 1.79
N GLY A 11 -9.98 1.09 1.17
CA GLY A 11 -10.07 0.98 -0.27
C GLY A 11 -10.10 -0.46 -0.77
N ARG A 12 -10.28 -0.59 -2.08
CA ARG A 12 -10.22 -1.89 -2.76
C ARG A 12 -8.78 -2.18 -3.16
N VAL A 13 -8.30 -3.37 -2.80
CA VAL A 13 -6.97 -3.84 -3.20
C VAL A 13 -7.05 -4.39 -4.62
N SER A 14 -6.12 -3.95 -5.46
CA SER A 14 -5.99 -4.35 -6.86
C SER A 14 -4.51 -4.57 -7.19
N ARG A 15 -4.25 -5.03 -8.43
CA ARG A 15 -2.90 -5.14 -8.98
C ARG A 15 -2.87 -4.42 -10.32
N ILE A 16 -1.95 -3.48 -10.46
CA ILE A 16 -1.70 -2.73 -11.69
C ILE A 16 -0.27 -3.04 -12.10
N LEU A 17 -0.10 -3.67 -13.27
CA LEU A 17 1.18 -4.25 -13.71
C LEU A 17 1.74 -5.24 -12.65
N ASP A 18 2.91 -4.94 -12.11
CA ASP A 18 3.63 -5.69 -11.09
C ASP A 18 3.41 -5.14 -9.67
N LYS A 19 2.59 -4.10 -9.50
CA LYS A 19 2.39 -3.43 -8.22
C LYS A 19 1.03 -3.71 -7.59
N TYR A 20 1.01 -3.85 -6.28
CA TYR A 20 -0.23 -3.87 -5.50
C TYR A 20 -0.65 -2.44 -5.19
N VAL A 21 -1.94 -2.15 -5.37
CA VAL A 21 -2.51 -0.83 -5.21
C VAL A 21 -3.76 -0.92 -4.35
N ILE A 22 -3.99 0.08 -3.51
CA ILE A 22 -5.28 0.30 -2.86
C ILE A 22 -5.93 1.56 -3.43
N THR A 23 -7.18 1.43 -3.89
CA THR A 23 -7.96 2.54 -4.45
C THR A 23 -9.07 2.92 -3.49
N THR A 24 -9.10 4.18 -3.04
CA THR A 24 -10.15 4.70 -2.16
C THR A 24 -11.47 4.89 -2.90
N VAL A 25 -12.56 5.18 -2.18
CA VAL A 25 -13.88 5.42 -2.80
C VAL A 25 -13.93 6.69 -3.64
N GLU A 26 -13.04 7.65 -3.34
CA GLU A 26 -12.83 8.88 -4.11
C GLU A 26 -11.96 8.67 -5.35
N GLY A 27 -11.47 7.44 -5.58
CA GLY A 27 -10.61 7.11 -6.71
C GLY A 27 -9.13 7.46 -6.51
N ILE A 28 -8.70 7.75 -5.29
CA ILE A 28 -7.28 8.00 -4.97
C ILE A 28 -6.56 6.65 -4.88
N GLU A 29 -5.42 6.54 -5.57
CA GLU A 29 -4.62 5.32 -5.61
C GLU A 29 -3.34 5.46 -4.79
N TYR A 30 -3.01 4.40 -4.05
CA TYR A 30 -1.74 4.28 -3.36
C TYR A 30 -1.09 2.94 -3.67
N GLU A 31 0.21 2.97 -4.01
CA GLU A 31 1.02 1.76 -4.10
C GLU A 31 1.24 1.17 -2.70
N LEU A 32 1.26 -0.17 -2.59
CA LEU A 32 1.51 -0.87 -1.33
C LEU A 32 2.91 -1.45 -1.35
N SER A 33 3.75 -1.05 -0.39
CA SER A 33 5.07 -1.64 -0.17
C SER A 33 5.18 -2.19 1.25
N ALA A 34 5.74 -3.39 1.39
CA ALA A 34 5.95 -4.03 2.70
C ALA A 34 7.18 -3.49 3.43
N ILE A 35 8.02 -2.71 2.73
CA ILE A 35 9.32 -2.22 3.22
C ILE A 35 9.35 -0.69 3.22
N MET A 36 10.48 -0.11 3.65
CA MET A 36 10.78 1.30 3.45
C MET A 36 11.63 1.51 2.18
N PRO A 37 11.62 2.70 1.55
CA PRO A 37 12.33 2.94 0.30
C PRO A 37 13.86 2.91 0.43
N TRP A 38 14.40 3.00 1.66
CA TRP A 38 15.83 2.94 1.94
C TRP A 38 16.33 1.57 2.40
N GLU A 39 15.47 0.55 2.43
CA GLU A 39 15.92 -0.81 2.73
C GLU A 39 16.69 -1.39 1.52
N ALA A 40 17.80 -2.09 1.79
CA ALA A 40 18.68 -2.64 0.77
C ALA A 40 18.14 -3.95 0.15
N VAL A 41 16.87 -3.95 -0.19
CA VAL A 41 16.13 -5.07 -0.81
C VAL A 41 15.33 -4.56 -2.00
N SER A 42 14.80 -5.47 -2.81
CA SER A 42 13.95 -5.10 -3.94
C SER A 42 12.69 -4.37 -3.46
N PRO A 43 12.17 -3.34 -4.18
CA PRO A 43 10.96 -2.60 -3.81
C PRO A 43 9.70 -3.45 -3.61
N ASP A 44 9.65 -4.61 -4.27
CA ASP A 44 8.56 -5.60 -4.19
C ASP A 44 8.80 -6.66 -3.10
N PHE A 45 9.88 -6.56 -2.33
CA PHE A 45 10.20 -7.49 -1.26
C PHE A 45 9.05 -7.55 -0.26
N GLY A 46 8.54 -8.76 -0.02
CA GLY A 46 7.40 -8.99 0.87
C GLY A 46 6.04 -8.58 0.31
N ALA A 47 5.94 -7.97 -0.88
CA ALA A 47 4.66 -7.52 -1.44
C ALA A 47 3.69 -8.67 -1.79
N GLY A 48 4.20 -9.91 -1.90
CA GLY A 48 3.38 -11.11 -2.10
C GLY A 48 2.33 -11.34 -1.00
N VAL A 49 2.51 -10.78 0.19
CA VAL A 49 1.51 -10.85 1.28
C VAL A 49 0.19 -10.17 0.92
N TYR A 50 0.18 -9.25 -0.04
CA TYR A 50 -1.03 -8.55 -0.46
C TYR A 50 -1.89 -9.36 -1.45
N ALA A 51 -1.33 -10.42 -2.04
CA ALA A 51 -2.02 -11.23 -3.05
C ALA A 51 -3.34 -11.84 -2.53
N ILE A 52 -3.37 -12.26 -1.27
CA ILE A 52 -4.55 -12.88 -0.63
C ILE A 52 -5.72 -11.90 -0.42
N HIS A 53 -5.45 -10.60 -0.61
CA HIS A 53 -6.41 -9.52 -0.44
C HIS A 53 -6.91 -8.93 -1.76
N LEU A 54 -6.44 -9.44 -2.92
CA LEU A 54 -6.86 -8.93 -4.22
C LEU A 54 -8.39 -8.95 -4.40
N GLY A 55 -8.95 -7.83 -4.84
CA GLY A 55 -10.38 -7.63 -5.05
C GLY A 55 -11.18 -7.37 -3.76
N LYS A 56 -10.56 -7.44 -2.58
CA LYS A 56 -11.23 -7.19 -1.30
C LYS A 56 -11.18 -5.71 -0.93
N GLN A 57 -12.19 -5.27 -0.18
CA GLN A 57 -12.15 -4.02 0.56
C GLN A 57 -11.34 -4.24 1.83
N MET A 58 -10.32 -3.42 2.05
CA MET A 58 -9.39 -3.51 3.17
C MET A 58 -9.16 -2.12 3.76
N VAL A 59 -8.66 -2.09 4.99
CA VAL A 59 -8.03 -0.91 5.58
C VAL A 59 -6.51 -1.08 5.46
N ALA A 60 -5.84 -0.12 4.82
CA ALA A 60 -4.40 -0.04 4.74
C ALA A 60 -3.86 1.00 5.71
N SER A 61 -2.81 0.64 6.45
CA SER A 61 -2.08 1.56 7.34
C SER A 61 -0.58 1.49 7.09
N GLY A 62 0.12 2.60 7.37
CA GLY A 62 1.56 2.69 7.20
C GLY A 62 2.04 4.15 7.20
N VAL A 63 3.16 4.41 6.53
CA VAL A 63 3.65 5.77 6.27
C VAL A 63 3.66 6.07 4.78
N THR A 64 3.26 7.27 4.40
CA THR A 64 3.15 7.67 3.00
C THR A 64 3.98 8.90 2.66
N ASP A 65 4.50 8.90 1.44
CA ASP A 65 5.07 10.05 0.75
C ASP A 65 4.04 10.78 -0.14
N GLY A 66 2.79 10.33 -0.14
CA GLY A 66 1.70 10.84 -1.00
C GLY A 66 1.37 9.93 -2.20
N HIS A 67 2.21 8.93 -2.50
CA HIS A 67 1.99 8.00 -3.62
C HIS A 67 2.06 6.53 -3.18
N THR A 68 2.93 6.21 -2.25
CA THR A 68 3.12 4.84 -1.73
C THR A 68 2.78 4.82 -0.25
N ILE A 69 2.15 3.73 0.21
CA ILE A 69 2.08 3.37 1.63
C ILE A 69 3.22 2.38 1.87
N TRP A 70 4.24 2.85 2.57
CA TRP A 70 5.40 2.08 2.98
C TRP A 70 5.12 1.37 4.30
N LYS A 71 5.76 0.20 4.50
CA LYS A 71 5.43 -0.74 5.57
C LYS A 71 3.92 -0.97 5.69
N ALA A 72 3.26 -1.11 4.55
CA ALA A 72 1.81 -1.21 4.48
C ALA A 72 1.33 -2.49 5.16
N PHE A 73 0.38 -2.32 6.08
CA PHE A 73 -0.34 -3.38 6.75
C PHE A 73 -1.81 -3.33 6.34
N LEU A 74 -2.41 -4.49 6.03
CA LEU A 74 -3.80 -4.60 5.62
C LEU A 74 -4.63 -5.31 6.70
N THR A 75 -5.76 -4.74 7.07
CA THR A 75 -6.77 -5.37 7.94
C THR A 75 -8.12 -5.44 7.24
N GLU A 76 -8.91 -6.46 7.58
CA GLU A 76 -10.29 -6.56 7.13
C GLU A 76 -11.13 -5.41 7.71
N VAL A 77 -12.19 -5.05 6.99
CA VAL A 77 -13.13 -3.96 7.32
C VAL A 77 -14.11 -4.39 8.40
#